data_AF-A0A967QUU0-F1
#
_entry.id   AF-A0A967QUU0-F1
#
_cell.length_a   1.000
_cell.length_b   1.000
_cell.length_c   1.000
_cell.angle_alpha   90.00
_cell.angle_beta   90.00
_cell.angle_gamma   90.00
#
_symmetry.space_group_name_H-M   'P 1'
#
loop_
_entity.id
_entity.type
_entity.pdbx_description
1 polymer ?
#
loop_
_entity_poly.entity_id
_entity_poly.type
_entity_poly.pdbx_seq_one_letter_code
_entity_poly.pdbx_strand_id
1 'polypeptide(L)' 'MADGLEPITLSRTGVVLTFANDHVFPMGGPVTMAVVELDGGGRFYGQVAA' A
#
# COMPACT_ATOMS: atom_id res chain seq x y z
N MET A 1 -15.43 -20.08 -5.97
CA MET A 1 -14.81 -18.84 -6.48
C MET A 1 -15.97 -17.89 -6.78
N ALA A 2 -15.84 -16.59 -6.51
CA ALA A 2 -16.93 -15.64 -6.76
C ALA A 2 -17.26 -15.64 -8.26
N ASP A 3 -18.47 -16.05 -8.63
CA ASP A 3 -18.89 -16.16 -10.03
C ASP A 3 -18.96 -14.77 -10.67
N GLY A 4 -18.18 -14.56 -11.74
CA GLY A 4 -18.27 -13.39 -12.62
C GLY A 4 -17.20 -12.30 -12.45
N LEU A 5 -16.16 -12.51 -11.64
CA LEU A 5 -15.03 -11.57 -11.54
C LEU A 5 -13.78 -12.15 -12.19
N GLU A 6 -13.17 -11.36 -13.08
CA GLU A 6 -11.87 -11.68 -13.68
C GLU A 6 -10.73 -11.00 -12.90
N PRO A 7 -9.61 -11.70 -12.65
CA PRO A 7 -8.43 -11.07 -12.10
C PRO A 7 -7.89 -10.01 -13.06
N ILE A 8 -7.56 -8.84 -12.54
CA ILE A 8 -6.84 -7.80 -13.28
C ILE A 8 -5.47 -7.57 -12.65
N THR A 9 -4.48 -7.26 -13.49
CA THR A 9 -3.18 -6.79 -13.00
C THR A 9 -3.28 -5.29 -12.74
N LEU A 10 -3.03 -4.87 -11.50
CA LEU A 10 -2.99 -3.46 -11.13
C LEU A 10 -1.66 -2.82 -11.54
N SER A 11 -1.68 -1.50 -11.75
CA SER A 11 -0.44 -0.74 -11.94
C SER A 11 0.46 -0.84 -10.70
N ARG A 12 1.77 -0.71 -10.92
CA ARG A 12 2.79 -0.66 -9.86
C ARG A 12 3.28 0.75 -9.57
N THR A 13 2.63 1.74 -10.17
CA THR A 13 2.89 3.18 -9.99
C THR A 13 1.62 3.87 -9.51
N GLY A 14 1.82 5.00 -8.84
CA GLY A 14 0.74 5.78 -8.25
C GLY A 14 1.26 6.91 -7.38
N VAL A 15 0.37 7.52 -6.61
CA VAL A 15 0.67 8.66 -5.73
C VAL A 15 0.37 8.33 -4.28
N VAL A 16 1.25 8.75 -3.37
CA VAL A 16 1.03 8.60 -1.92
C VAL A 16 -0.08 9.55 -1.50
N LEU A 17 -1.19 9.00 -1.02
CA LEU A 17 -2.32 9.77 -0.50
C LEU A 17 -2.08 10.20 0.95
N THR A 18 -1.59 9.28 1.77
CA THR A 18 -1.22 9.52 3.17
C THR A 18 -0.18 8.50 3.62
N PHE A 19 0.54 8.82 4.69
CA PHE A 19 1.50 7.92 5.31
C PHE A 19 1.49 8.08 6.84
N ALA A 20 1.94 7.03 7.52
CA ALA A 20 2.17 7.01 8.96
C ALA A 20 3.58 6.49 9.24
N ASN A 21 4.21 7.04 10.28
CA ASN A 21 5.46 6.50 10.83
C ASN A 21 5.15 5.83 12.16
N ASP A 22 5.31 4.51 12.19
CA ASP A 22 5.00 3.69 13.34
C ASP A 22 6.24 3.56 14.22
N HIS A 23 6.19 4.16 15.40
CA HIS A 23 7.25 4.11 16.42
C HIS A 23 6.86 3.11 17.53
N VAL A 24 6.92 1.82 17.22
CA VAL A 24 6.44 0.75 18.13
C VAL A 24 7.59 0.09 18.88
N PHE A 25 7.60 0.17 20.21
CA PHE A 25 8.48 -0.65 21.05
C PHE A 25 7.93 -2.08 21.19
N PRO A 26 8.75 -3.15 21.19
CA PRO A 26 10.22 -3.19 21.11
C PRO A 26 10.75 -3.37 19.68
N MET A 27 9.91 -3.18 18.65
CA MET A 27 10.36 -3.21 17.26
C MET A 27 11.35 -2.05 17.04
N GLY A 28 12.39 -2.28 16.24
CA GLY A 28 13.56 -1.40 16.14
C GLY A 28 13.27 0.05 15.67
N GLY A 29 13.73 0.41 14.47
CA GLY A 29 13.51 1.74 13.91
C GLY A 29 12.05 1.99 13.50
N PRO A 30 11.68 3.25 13.20
CA PRO A 30 10.34 3.58 12.74
C PRO A 30 10.01 2.85 11.42
N VAL A 31 8.78 2.34 11.30
CA VAL A 31 8.29 1.73 10.05
C VAL A 31 7.33 2.71 9.37
N THR A 32 7.59 3.02 8.10
CA THR A 32 6.68 3.89 7.34
C THR A 32 5.64 3.05 6.60
N MET A 33 4.36 3.28 6.91
CA MET A 33 3.22 2.75 6.18
C MET A 33 2.68 3.81 5.23
N ALA A 34 2.35 3.45 4.00
CA ALA A 34 1.76 4.35 3.02
C ALA A 34 0.46 3.79 2.43
N VAL A 35 -0.47 4.70 2.15
CA VAL A 35 -1.63 4.45 1.28
C VAL A 35 -1.34 5.09 -0.06
N VAL A 36 -1.26 4.28 -1.10
CA VAL A 36 -0.95 4.71 -2.47
C VAL A 36 -2.20 4.56 -3.33
N GLU A 37 -2.64 5.64 -3.96
CA GLU A 37 -3.62 5.58 -5.04
C GLU A 37 -2.89 5.15 -6.32
N LEU A 38 -3.27 3.99 -6.86
CA LEU A 38 -2.59 3.41 -8.02
C LEU A 38 -3.12 4.00 -9.33
N ASP A 39 -2.24 4.12 -10.32
CA ASP A 39 -2.64 4.48 -11.68
C ASP A 39 -3.60 3.40 -12.22
N GLY A 40 -4.72 3.82 -12.80
CA GLY A 40 -5.78 2.89 -13.23
C GLY A 40 -6.75 2.48 -12.11
N GLY A 41 -6.58 3.03 -10.90
CA GLY A 41 -7.53 2.92 -9.80
C GLY A 41 -7.15 1.85 -8.78
N GLY A 42 -7.85 1.88 -7.65
CA GLY A 42 -7.55 1.07 -6.48
C GLY A 42 -6.56 1.75 -5.52
N ARG A 43 -6.40 1.16 -4.33
CA ARG A 43 -5.49 1.63 -3.29
C ARG A 43 -4.61 0.50 -2.82
N PHE A 44 -3.32 0.75 -2.78
CA PHE A 44 -2.33 -0.13 -2.18
C PHE A 44 -1.97 0.35 -0.77
N TYR A 45 -1.93 -0.57 0.18
CA TYR A 45 -1.57 -0.31 1.57
C TYR A 45 -0.33 -1.16 1.87
N GLY A 46 0.78 -0.51 2.20
CA GLY A 46 2.03 -1.24 2.38
C GLY A 46 3.10 -0.45 3.10
N GLN A 47 4.18 -1.15 3.40
CA GLN A 47 5.39 -0.57 3.97
C GLN A 47 6.21 0.10 2.86
N VAL A 48 6.76 1.27 3.15
CA VAL A 48 7.77 1.90 2.31
C VAL A 48 9.11 1.24 2.64
N ALA A 49 9.72 0.60 1.66
CA ALA A 49 11.07 0.05 1.79
C ALA A 49 12.11 1.19 1.83
N ALA A 50 13.16 0.99 2.62
CA ALA A 50 14.31 1.90 2.70
C ALA A 50 15.23 1.76 1.48
#